data_AF-A0A2S8FF72-F1
#
_entry.id   AF-A0A2S8FF72-F1
#
_cell.length_a   1.000
_cell.length_b   1.000
_cell.length_c   1.000
_cell.angle_alpha   90.00
_cell.angle_beta   90.00
_cell.angle_gamma   90.00
#
_symmetry.space_group_name_H-M   'P 1'
#
loop_
_entity.id
_entity.type
_entity.pdbx_description
1 polymer ?
#
loop_
_entity_poly.entity_id
_entity_poly.type
_entity_poly.pdbx_seq_one_letter_code
_entity_poly.pdbx_strand_id
1 'polypeptide(L)'
;MTHIGYPNLTAVSASGEFRVEIIGQPEDAYFRDQSHFSYRLYRANELQWTWTPNDGEDEPLLLDDFPHEAWVNDDGWVVVRTHDWFFAGLLVLSPLGEVIFRQYHRGIFEDEQPGFLDGEPENYMGNTSAGPFWASHSLAYFFQSDGRLCWAIRTWWGFRVIIDLQNGTLVSPSELDSNLLESQEVALALASLRDNLPQLEAASPPTEDLDCDDDAFWKISRAVRTAAYQAGWLRSEAFVPYLRRLEQTDAVGGHSSGRVDGLLMSELTCRHIATLSLLRLDQEPLWLPHYQFQGNSRSPHPGESLELPIRGRDWRPEELEPGLTQRETLTRFGAPDFIRNDWEYDFFSPSDSYTLRIEWKTPQPELPPRLEKLEVVAPQWREITMRDFFLT
;
A
#
# COMPACT_ATOMS: atom_id res chain seq x y z
N MET A 1 5.93 -8.75 24.08
CA MET A 1 4.96 -7.75 23.59
C MET A 1 5.73 -6.45 23.46
N THR A 2 5.97 -6.00 22.24
CA THR A 2 6.66 -4.73 21.98
C THR A 2 5.64 -3.62 22.21
N HIS A 3 5.98 -2.64 23.04
CA HIS A 3 5.19 -1.42 23.17
C HIS A 3 5.27 -0.66 21.84
N ILE A 4 4.15 -0.52 21.15
CA ILE A 4 4.02 0.39 20.01
C ILE A 4 3.35 1.64 20.59
N GLY A 5 4.11 2.74 20.73
CA GLY A 5 3.54 4.01 21.16
C GLY A 5 2.51 4.51 20.16
N TYR A 6 1.47 5.19 20.63
CA TYR A 6 0.45 5.79 19.77
C TYR A 6 1.06 6.95 18.98
N PRO A 7 1.07 6.93 17.64
CA PRO A 7 1.53 8.07 16.88
C PRO A 7 0.51 9.19 17.01
N ASN A 8 0.93 10.35 17.52
CA ASN A 8 0.16 11.57 17.33
C ASN A 8 0.08 11.85 15.83
N LEU A 9 -1.12 12.09 15.30
CA LEU A 9 -1.29 12.42 13.89
C LEU A 9 -1.40 13.94 13.72
N THR A 10 -0.86 14.42 12.61
CA THR A 10 -1.04 15.80 12.19
C THR A 10 -1.26 15.84 10.69
N ALA A 11 -2.32 16.52 10.25
CA ALA A 11 -2.58 16.80 8.85
C ALA A 11 -2.82 18.29 8.66
N VAL A 12 -2.37 18.80 7.52
CA VAL A 12 -2.43 20.23 7.16
C VAL A 12 -3.13 20.34 5.81
N SER A 13 -3.99 21.34 5.67
CA SER A 13 -4.74 21.57 4.43
C SER A 13 -3.83 22.06 3.31
N ALA A 14 -4.31 22.05 2.06
CA ALA A 14 -3.50 22.42 0.91
C ALA A 14 -2.99 23.86 0.98
N SER A 15 -3.80 24.79 1.49
CA SER A 15 -3.41 26.19 1.72
C SER A 15 -2.52 26.39 2.95
N GLY A 16 -2.46 25.41 3.86
CA GLY A 16 -1.84 25.55 5.17
C GLY A 16 -2.67 26.31 6.20
N GLU A 17 -3.89 26.76 5.83
CA GLU A 17 -4.77 27.51 6.72
C GLU A 17 -5.29 26.66 7.88
N PHE A 18 -5.65 25.40 7.60
CA PHE A 18 -6.18 24.47 8.58
C PHE A 18 -5.17 23.38 8.93
N ARG A 19 -5.14 23.00 10.21
CA ARG A 19 -4.37 21.87 10.73
C ARG A 19 -5.23 21.07 11.69
N VAL A 20 -5.27 19.75 11.52
CA VAL A 20 -5.83 18.85 12.52
C VAL A 20 -4.71 18.13 13.27
N GLU A 21 -4.83 18.06 14.58
CA GLU A 21 -3.99 17.26 15.47
C GLU A 21 -4.84 16.18 16.13
N ILE A 22 -4.35 14.95 16.16
CA ILE A 22 -4.99 13.83 16.85
C ILE A 22 -3.98 13.29 17.85
N ILE A 23 -4.28 13.49 19.13
CA ILE A 23 -3.33 13.29 20.22
C ILE A 23 -3.83 12.17 21.12
N GLY A 24 -3.02 11.12 21.27
CA GLY A 24 -3.28 10.04 22.22
C GLY A 24 -3.03 10.48 23.66
N GLN A 25 -3.88 10.07 24.59
CA GLN A 25 -3.75 10.29 26.03
C GLN A 25 -3.37 8.96 26.71
N PRO A 26 -2.07 8.69 26.94
CA PRO A 26 -1.62 7.43 27.52
C PRO A 26 -1.88 7.45 29.03
N GLU A 27 -3.07 7.06 29.47
CA GLU A 27 -3.35 6.93 30.91
C GLU A 27 -3.08 5.50 31.43
N ASP A 28 -3.20 4.46 30.62
CA ASP A 28 -2.83 3.08 31.01
C ASP A 28 -2.33 2.24 29.83
N ALA A 29 -1.47 1.26 30.13
CA ALA A 29 -0.51 0.63 29.22
C ALA A 29 -1.06 -0.22 28.05
N TYR A 30 -2.37 -0.29 27.85
CA TYR A 30 -3.00 -1.09 26.81
C TYR A 30 -4.36 -0.45 26.55
N PHE A 31 -4.68 -0.06 25.31
CA PHE A 31 -5.99 -0.21 24.65
C PHE A 31 -5.98 0.56 23.32
N ARG A 32 -6.21 -0.15 22.22
CA ARG A 32 -6.24 0.34 20.83
C ARG A 32 -7.55 1.06 20.49
N ASP A 33 -8.11 1.80 21.44
CA ASP A 33 -9.44 2.39 21.32
C ASP A 33 -9.34 3.91 21.09
N GLN A 34 -10.20 4.40 20.20
CA GLN A 34 -10.41 5.80 19.87
C GLN A 34 -10.69 6.68 21.09
N SER A 35 -11.33 6.14 22.13
CA SER A 35 -11.73 6.83 23.36
C SER A 35 -10.58 7.53 24.09
N HIS A 36 -9.33 7.14 23.81
CA HIS A 36 -8.12 7.74 24.35
C HIS A 36 -7.50 8.83 23.47
N PHE A 37 -8.21 9.29 22.42
CA PHE A 37 -7.70 10.32 21.50
C PHE A 37 -8.50 11.62 21.59
N SER A 38 -7.77 12.73 21.51
CA SER A 38 -8.31 14.09 21.38
C SER A 38 -8.03 14.62 19.99
N TYR A 39 -9.10 15.03 19.29
CA TYR A 39 -9.05 15.57 17.93
C TYR A 39 -9.19 17.08 18.02
N ARG A 40 -8.27 17.82 17.41
CA ARG A 40 -8.20 19.28 17.54
C ARG A 40 -8.02 19.90 16.17
N LEU A 41 -8.95 20.76 15.78
CA LEU A 41 -8.81 21.56 14.56
C LEU A 41 -8.31 22.96 14.91
N TYR A 42 -7.30 23.41 14.17
CA TYR A 42 -6.76 24.75 14.24
C TYR A 42 -6.95 25.46 12.89
N ARG A 43 -7.22 26.76 12.95
CA ARG A 43 -7.19 27.68 11.81
C ARG A 43 -6.18 28.76 12.10
N ALA A 44 -5.15 28.93 11.27
CA ALA A 44 -4.08 29.90 11.50
C ALA A 44 -3.46 29.83 12.92
N ASN A 45 -3.32 28.61 13.47
CA ASN A 45 -2.90 28.29 14.85
C ASN A 45 -3.90 28.65 15.98
N GLU A 46 -5.11 29.12 15.68
CA GLU A 46 -6.18 29.29 16.65
C GLU A 46 -7.03 28.02 16.73
N LEU A 47 -7.18 27.46 17.94
CA LEU A 47 -8.01 26.28 18.18
C LEU A 47 -9.48 26.61 17.90
N GLN A 48 -10.08 25.87 16.96
CA GLN A 48 -11.48 26.03 16.57
C GLN A 48 -12.40 25.14 17.41
N TRP A 49 -12.03 23.86 17.55
CA TRP A 49 -12.76 22.90 18.36
C TRP A 49 -11.85 21.78 18.85
N THR A 50 -12.30 21.11 19.91
CA THR A 50 -11.78 19.82 20.37
C THR A 50 -12.94 18.84 20.40
N TRP A 51 -12.72 17.67 19.82
CA TRP A 51 -13.66 16.56 19.85
C TRP A 51 -12.99 15.37 20.52
N THR A 52 -13.69 14.72 21.45
CA THR A 52 -13.34 13.41 21.96
C THR A 52 -14.50 12.45 21.76
N PRO A 53 -14.26 11.15 21.54
CA PRO A 53 -15.34 10.24 21.19
C PRO A 53 -16.40 10.01 22.28
N ASN A 54 -16.13 10.42 23.52
CA ASN A 54 -17.05 10.30 24.66
C ASN A 54 -17.71 11.63 25.04
N ASP A 55 -17.53 12.70 24.25
CA ASP A 55 -18.18 13.98 24.52
C ASP A 55 -19.70 13.89 24.24
N GLY A 56 -20.49 13.60 25.28
CA GLY A 56 -21.94 13.78 25.26
C GLY A 56 -22.82 12.53 25.24
N GLU A 57 -22.27 11.33 25.42
CA GLU A 57 -23.05 10.09 25.51
C GLU A 57 -22.97 9.45 26.92
N ASP A 58 -24.10 8.97 27.44
CA ASP A 58 -24.20 8.35 28.78
C ASP A 58 -23.60 6.94 28.82
N GLU A 59 -23.44 6.28 27.67
CA GLU A 59 -22.72 5.01 27.52
C GLU A 59 -21.56 5.18 26.54
N PRO A 60 -20.33 4.79 26.88
CA PRO A 60 -19.21 4.85 25.95
C PRO A 60 -19.49 3.90 24.80
N LEU A 61 -19.53 4.44 23.58
CA LEU A 61 -19.44 3.60 22.39
C LEU A 61 -18.14 2.78 22.51
N LEU A 62 -18.23 1.47 22.31
CA LEU A 62 -17.03 0.64 22.18
C LEU A 62 -16.39 1.03 20.84
N LEU A 63 -15.35 1.85 20.90
CA LEU A 63 -14.67 2.38 19.72
C LEU A 63 -13.33 1.71 19.56
N ASP A 64 -13.37 0.39 19.35
CA ASP A 64 -12.18 -0.46 19.29
C ASP A 64 -11.17 -0.07 18.18
N ASP A 65 -11.41 0.98 17.38
CA ASP A 65 -10.50 1.48 16.36
C ASP A 65 -9.69 2.70 16.82
N PHE A 66 -8.39 2.74 16.53
CA PHE A 66 -7.55 3.92 16.72
C PHE A 66 -7.38 4.72 15.42
N PRO A 67 -7.15 6.04 15.49
CA PRO A 67 -6.87 6.86 14.32
C PRO A 67 -5.53 6.45 13.70
N HIS A 68 -5.55 6.18 12.39
CA HIS A 68 -4.38 5.72 11.63
C HIS A 68 -3.88 6.80 10.65
N GLU A 69 -4.79 7.59 10.07
CA GLU A 69 -4.45 8.65 9.12
C GLU A 69 -5.52 9.73 9.12
N ALA A 70 -5.16 10.96 8.77
CA ALA A 70 -6.10 12.07 8.73
C ALA A 70 -5.84 12.99 7.53
N TRP A 71 -6.90 13.63 7.06
CA TRP A 71 -6.90 14.62 6.01
C TRP A 71 -7.76 15.81 6.46
N VAL A 72 -7.35 17.02 6.08
CA VAL A 72 -8.12 18.24 6.33
C VAL A 72 -8.15 19.10 5.08
N ASN A 73 -9.32 19.64 4.73
CA ASN A 73 -9.47 20.52 3.57
C ASN A 73 -9.38 22.01 3.97
N ASP A 74 -9.36 22.90 2.99
CA ASP A 74 -9.25 24.35 3.20
C ASP A 74 -10.54 25.01 3.75
N ASP A 75 -11.62 24.25 3.90
CA ASP A 75 -12.85 24.71 4.57
C ASP A 75 -12.97 24.16 6.01
N GLY A 76 -11.96 23.41 6.48
CA GLY A 76 -11.92 22.85 7.84
C GLY A 76 -12.60 21.49 8.00
N TRP A 77 -13.02 20.82 6.92
CA TRP A 77 -13.51 19.44 6.98
C TRP A 77 -12.37 18.48 7.30
N VAL A 78 -12.60 17.58 8.25
CA VAL A 78 -11.62 16.57 8.67
C VAL A 78 -12.15 15.19 8.33
N VAL A 79 -11.33 14.38 7.69
CA VAL A 79 -11.56 12.95 7.47
C VAL A 79 -10.47 12.17 8.18
N VAL A 80 -10.85 11.16 8.95
CA VAL A 80 -9.94 10.30 9.70
C VAL A 80 -10.19 8.86 9.28
N ARG A 81 -9.12 8.17 8.90
CA ARG A 81 -9.12 6.72 8.76
C ARG A 81 -8.83 6.10 10.11
N THR A 82 -9.69 5.18 10.52
CA THR A 82 -9.56 4.43 11.76
C THR A 82 -9.19 2.98 11.45
N HIS A 83 -8.49 2.32 12.36
CA HIS A 83 -8.04 0.94 12.20
C HIS A 83 -8.00 0.23 13.55
N ASP A 84 -8.31 -1.06 13.57
CA ASP A 84 -8.06 -2.00 14.67
C ASP A 84 -7.67 -3.38 14.11
N TRP A 85 -7.35 -4.31 15.00
CA TRP A 85 -7.15 -5.72 14.71
C TRP A 85 -8.27 -6.35 13.88
N PHE A 86 -9.51 -5.93 14.04
CA PHE A 86 -10.64 -6.49 13.29
C PHE A 86 -11.39 -5.45 12.47
N PHE A 87 -11.06 -4.18 12.64
CA PHE A 87 -11.88 -3.09 12.18
C PHE A 87 -11.07 -2.08 11.38
N ALA A 88 -11.77 -1.39 10.50
CA ALA A 88 -11.21 -0.27 9.79
C ALA A 88 -12.38 0.58 9.32
N GLY A 89 -12.25 1.89 9.48
CA GLY A 89 -13.37 2.80 9.36
C GLY A 89 -12.97 4.15 8.82
N LEU A 90 -13.99 4.97 8.63
CA LEU A 90 -13.88 6.38 8.28
C LEU A 90 -14.74 7.19 9.25
N LEU A 91 -14.15 8.26 9.77
CA LEU A 91 -14.79 9.29 10.57
C LEU A 91 -14.67 10.61 9.84
N VAL A 92 -15.78 11.33 9.69
CA VAL A 92 -15.80 12.68 9.12
C VAL A 92 -16.33 13.65 10.15
N LEU A 93 -15.54 14.69 10.43
CA LEU A 93 -15.89 15.79 11.32
C LEU A 93 -16.10 17.06 10.49
N SER A 94 -17.19 17.77 10.76
CA SER A 94 -17.48 19.05 10.14
C SER A 94 -16.49 20.13 10.61
N PRO A 95 -16.44 21.30 9.93
CA PRO A 95 -15.65 22.44 10.39
C PRO A 95 -16.05 22.94 11.79
N LEU A 96 -17.22 22.55 12.29
CA LEU A 96 -17.73 22.88 13.62
C LEU A 96 -17.44 21.77 14.67
N GLY A 97 -16.83 20.65 14.27
CA GLY A 97 -16.52 19.52 15.15
C GLY A 97 -17.64 18.51 15.30
N GLU A 98 -18.68 18.56 14.46
CA GLU A 98 -19.79 17.61 14.47
C GLU A 98 -19.41 16.34 13.70
N VAL A 99 -19.81 15.17 14.20
CA VAL A 99 -19.65 13.90 13.47
C VAL A 99 -20.72 13.83 12.38
N ILE A 100 -20.29 13.89 11.12
CA ILE A 100 -21.19 13.88 9.95
C ILE A 100 -21.27 12.51 9.31
N PHE A 101 -20.18 11.75 9.35
CA PHE A 101 -20.13 10.39 8.83
C PHE A 101 -19.27 9.53 9.74
N ARG A 102 -19.76 8.33 10.04
CA ARG A 102 -19.00 7.30 10.73
C ARG A 102 -19.46 5.94 10.23
N GLN A 103 -18.58 5.23 9.55
CA GLN A 103 -18.86 3.86 9.10
C GLN A 103 -17.61 2.99 9.15
N TYR A 104 -17.86 1.70 9.40
CA TYR A 104 -16.86 0.64 9.34
C TYR A 104 -16.93 -0.05 7.97
N HIS A 105 -15.83 -0.72 7.60
CA HIS A 105 -15.79 -1.45 6.33
C HIS A 105 -16.63 -2.74 6.33
N ARG A 106 -17.05 -3.24 7.50
CA ARG A 106 -17.90 -4.42 7.71
C ARG A 106 -18.89 -4.18 8.84
N GLY A 107 -20.09 -4.76 8.72
CA GLY A 107 -20.98 -4.96 9.87
C GLY A 107 -20.36 -5.97 10.83
N ILE A 108 -20.32 -5.63 12.12
CA ILE A 108 -19.68 -6.39 13.20
C ILE A 108 -20.56 -7.59 13.60
N PHE A 109 -21.88 -7.46 13.41
CA PHE A 109 -22.89 -8.43 13.77
C PHE A 109 -23.90 -8.62 12.64
N GLU A 110 -24.58 -9.77 12.59
CA GLU A 110 -25.60 -10.12 11.57
C GLU A 110 -26.74 -9.10 11.46
N ASP A 111 -26.89 -8.20 12.46
CA ASP A 111 -27.92 -7.17 12.55
C ASP A 111 -27.43 -5.73 12.28
N GLU A 112 -26.15 -5.52 11.95
CA GLU A 112 -25.61 -4.17 11.70
C GLU A 112 -25.81 -3.70 10.26
N GLN A 113 -25.86 -2.37 10.07
CA GLN A 113 -25.94 -1.77 8.75
C GLN A 113 -24.73 -2.17 7.89
N PRO A 114 -24.93 -2.36 6.58
CA PRO A 114 -23.84 -2.73 5.70
C PRO A 114 -22.72 -1.69 5.73
N GLY A 115 -21.48 -2.16 5.78
CA GLY A 115 -20.29 -1.32 5.77
C GLY A 115 -20.09 -0.63 4.42
N PHE A 116 -19.24 0.41 4.38
CA PHE A 116 -19.00 1.19 3.15
C PHE A 116 -18.29 0.43 2.01
N LEU A 117 -17.91 -0.84 2.26
CA LEU A 117 -17.28 -1.74 1.30
C LEU A 117 -18.09 -3.04 1.07
N ASP A 118 -19.37 -3.11 1.45
CA ASP A 118 -20.18 -4.32 1.30
C ASP A 118 -20.55 -4.61 -0.17
N GLY A 119 -19.66 -5.34 -0.84
CA GLY A 119 -19.77 -5.79 -2.23
C GLY A 119 -18.79 -6.91 -2.61
N GLU A 120 -18.48 -7.81 -1.67
CA GLU A 120 -17.41 -8.83 -1.72
C GLU A 120 -15.96 -8.29 -1.68
N PRO A 121 -15.59 -7.51 -0.65
CA PRO A 121 -14.24 -6.96 -0.52
C PRO A 121 -13.18 -8.02 -0.17
N GLU A 122 -13.56 -9.25 0.19
CA GLU A 122 -12.67 -10.32 0.65
C GLU A 122 -11.64 -10.78 -0.38
N ASN A 123 -11.99 -10.69 -1.66
CA ASN A 123 -11.10 -11.11 -2.73
C ASN A 123 -9.96 -10.10 -2.97
N TYR A 124 -10.09 -8.89 -2.43
CA TYR A 124 -9.19 -7.78 -2.69
C TYR A 124 -8.66 -7.10 -1.42
N MET A 125 -9.31 -7.30 -0.27
CA MET A 125 -8.77 -6.98 1.05
C MET A 125 -7.83 -8.07 1.49
N GLY A 126 -6.58 -7.71 1.80
CA GLY A 126 -5.73 -8.65 2.49
C GLY A 126 -5.99 -8.62 3.99
N ASN A 127 -6.06 -9.81 4.57
CA ASN A 127 -6.02 -10.00 6.01
C ASN A 127 -4.55 -10.07 6.43
N THR A 128 -4.14 -9.13 7.26
CA THR A 128 -2.85 -9.19 7.95
C THR A 128 -3.03 -9.92 9.27
N SER A 129 -1.93 -10.23 9.96
CA SER A 129 -2.00 -10.68 11.36
C SER A 129 -2.63 -9.65 12.29
N ALA A 130 -2.79 -8.40 11.85
CA ALA A 130 -3.42 -7.29 12.55
C ALA A 130 -4.76 -6.87 11.91
N GLY A 131 -5.41 -7.76 11.15
CA GLY A 131 -6.74 -7.51 10.60
C GLY A 131 -6.81 -7.16 9.12
N PRO A 132 -8.03 -6.89 8.63
CA PRO A 132 -8.27 -6.38 7.29
C PRO A 132 -7.49 -5.08 7.05
N PHE A 133 -6.76 -5.01 5.95
CA PHE A 133 -6.00 -3.82 5.57
C PHE A 133 -6.37 -3.36 4.17
N TRP A 134 -7.04 -2.20 4.07
CA TRP A 134 -7.68 -1.75 2.84
C TRP A 134 -7.07 -0.51 2.18
N ALA A 135 -6.37 0.30 2.97
CA ALA A 135 -5.91 1.62 2.54
C ALA A 135 -4.40 1.69 2.30
N SER A 136 -3.70 0.55 2.24
CA SER A 136 -2.32 0.60 1.74
C SER A 136 -2.32 1.20 0.35
N HIS A 137 -1.30 1.99 0.02
CA HIS A 137 -1.16 2.63 -1.28
C HIS A 137 -2.41 3.29 -1.85
N SER A 138 -3.22 3.87 -0.96
CA SER A 138 -4.44 4.59 -1.32
C SER A 138 -4.16 6.05 -1.67
N LEU A 139 -4.97 6.60 -2.57
CA LEU A 139 -4.90 8.00 -2.96
C LEU A 139 -6.16 8.71 -2.46
N ALA A 140 -6.02 9.47 -1.38
CA ALA A 140 -7.11 10.24 -0.77
C ALA A 140 -7.04 11.72 -1.16
N TYR A 141 -8.20 12.32 -1.44
CA TYR A 141 -8.29 13.71 -1.90
C TYR A 141 -9.68 14.32 -1.69
N PHE A 142 -9.70 15.65 -1.63
CA PHE A 142 -10.94 16.45 -1.65
C PHE A 142 -11.20 16.98 -3.05
N PHE A 143 -12.46 17.04 -3.47
CA PHE A 143 -12.85 17.60 -4.74
C PHE A 143 -14.25 18.21 -4.70
N GLN A 144 -14.55 19.08 -5.67
CA GLN A 144 -15.87 19.67 -5.87
C GLN A 144 -16.53 19.02 -7.09
N SER A 145 -17.79 18.59 -6.96
CA SER A 145 -18.61 18.09 -8.07
C SER A 145 -20.03 18.60 -7.93
N ASP A 146 -20.55 19.27 -8.96
CA ASP A 146 -21.92 19.82 -8.98
C ASP A 146 -22.27 20.67 -7.75
N GLY A 147 -21.30 21.43 -7.24
CA GLY A 147 -21.45 22.28 -6.05
C GLY A 147 -21.42 21.55 -4.71
N ARG A 148 -21.12 20.25 -4.71
CA ARG A 148 -20.93 19.42 -3.51
C ARG A 148 -19.45 19.25 -3.25
N LEU A 149 -19.06 19.34 -1.99
CA LEU A 149 -17.71 19.03 -1.56
C LEU A 149 -17.66 17.54 -1.20
N CYS A 150 -16.80 16.81 -1.88
CA CYS A 150 -16.61 15.40 -1.66
C CYS A 150 -15.21 15.11 -1.17
N TRP A 151 -15.08 14.01 -0.42
CA TRP A 151 -13.81 13.34 -0.19
C TRP A 151 -13.83 11.99 -0.87
N ALA A 152 -12.75 11.65 -1.55
CA ALA A 152 -12.56 10.35 -2.17
C ALA A 152 -11.28 9.70 -1.68
N ILE A 153 -11.31 8.38 -1.59
CA ILE A 153 -10.11 7.54 -1.48
C ILE A 153 -10.18 6.45 -2.54
N ARG A 154 -9.18 6.43 -3.41
CA ARG A 154 -8.94 5.30 -4.30
C ARG A 154 -8.09 4.28 -3.57
N THR A 155 -8.65 3.11 -3.31
CA THR A 155 -7.93 2.01 -2.65
C THR A 155 -6.86 1.44 -3.59
N TRP A 156 -5.97 0.61 -3.07
CA TRP A 156 -4.99 -0.07 -3.92
C TRP A 156 -5.63 -1.10 -4.85
N TRP A 157 -6.77 -1.69 -4.53
CA TRP A 157 -7.53 -2.51 -5.48
C TRP A 157 -8.43 -1.67 -6.40
N GLY A 158 -8.19 -0.38 -6.54
CA GLY A 158 -8.83 0.46 -7.56
C GLY A 158 -10.30 0.83 -7.34
N PHE A 159 -10.96 0.36 -6.27
CA PHE A 159 -12.27 0.88 -5.89
C PHE A 159 -12.14 2.29 -5.30
N ARG A 160 -13.16 3.13 -5.53
CA ARG A 160 -13.27 4.46 -4.94
C ARG A 160 -14.32 4.45 -3.86
N VAL A 161 -13.97 4.91 -2.67
CA VAL A 161 -14.93 5.28 -1.63
C VAL A 161 -15.07 6.78 -1.68
N ILE A 162 -16.30 7.27 -1.84
CA ILE A 162 -16.59 8.70 -2.02
C ILE A 162 -17.66 9.11 -1.03
N ILE A 163 -17.40 10.19 -0.30
CA ILE A 163 -18.31 10.75 0.70
C ILE A 163 -18.69 12.16 0.30
N ASP A 164 -19.99 12.44 0.21
CA ASP A 164 -20.53 13.81 0.21
C ASP A 164 -20.41 14.34 1.65
N LEU A 165 -19.52 15.32 1.84
CA LEU A 165 -19.18 15.80 3.17
C LEU A 165 -20.32 16.59 3.80
N GLN A 166 -21.10 17.34 3.02
CA GLN A 166 -22.21 18.11 3.56
C GLN A 166 -23.36 17.21 4.02
N ASN A 167 -23.64 16.14 3.29
CA ASN A 167 -24.76 15.25 3.60
C ASN A 167 -24.37 14.05 4.46
N GLY A 168 -23.06 13.75 4.61
CA GLY A 168 -22.60 12.58 5.35
C GLY A 168 -23.05 11.27 4.71
N THR A 169 -22.99 11.19 3.38
CA THR A 169 -23.49 10.03 2.63
C THR A 169 -22.45 9.50 1.65
N LEU A 170 -22.46 8.19 1.42
CA LEU A 170 -21.68 7.57 0.36
C LEU A 170 -22.26 7.94 -1.01
N VAL A 171 -21.37 8.24 -1.95
CA VAL A 171 -21.72 8.57 -3.33
C VAL A 171 -21.20 7.47 -4.24
N SER A 172 -22.06 6.95 -5.12
CA SER A 172 -21.59 5.99 -6.13
C SER A 172 -20.68 6.70 -7.14
N PRO A 173 -19.53 6.10 -7.54
CA PRO A 173 -18.68 6.66 -8.59
C PRO A 173 -19.42 6.89 -9.92
N SER A 174 -20.49 6.14 -10.17
CA SER A 174 -21.33 6.29 -11.37
C SER A 174 -22.21 7.55 -11.39
N GLU A 175 -22.39 8.21 -10.24
CA GLU A 175 -23.14 9.46 -10.11
C GLU A 175 -22.28 10.69 -10.41
N LEU A 176 -20.96 10.52 -10.59
CA LEU A 176 -20.00 11.59 -10.73
C LEU A 176 -19.34 11.55 -12.11
N ASP A 177 -18.76 12.68 -12.54
CA ASP A 177 -17.96 12.72 -13.77
C ASP A 177 -16.67 11.89 -13.59
N SER A 178 -16.61 10.74 -14.27
CA SER A 178 -15.45 9.86 -14.22
C SER A 178 -14.16 10.54 -14.69
N ASN A 179 -14.26 11.47 -15.66
CA ASN A 179 -13.09 12.19 -16.17
C ASN A 179 -12.56 13.18 -15.12
N LEU A 180 -13.46 13.79 -14.34
CA LEU A 180 -13.07 14.65 -13.23
C LEU A 180 -12.25 13.84 -12.21
N LEU A 181 -12.77 12.71 -11.74
CA LEU A 181 -12.10 11.85 -10.76
C LEU A 181 -10.74 11.37 -11.28
N GLU A 182 -10.69 10.83 -12.50
CA GLU A 182 -9.45 10.33 -13.09
C GLU A 182 -8.42 11.44 -13.31
N SER A 183 -8.84 12.62 -13.80
CA SER A 183 -7.90 13.73 -14.02
C SER A 183 -7.28 14.23 -12.72
N GLN A 184 -8.04 14.26 -11.63
CA GLN A 184 -7.51 14.62 -10.31
C GLN A 184 -6.55 13.58 -9.78
N GLU A 185 -6.89 12.30 -9.86
CA GLU A 185 -6.03 11.21 -9.42
C GLU A 185 -4.71 11.18 -10.20
N VAL A 186 -4.78 11.40 -11.52
CA VAL A 186 -3.58 11.54 -12.38
C VAL A 186 -2.74 12.72 -11.94
N ALA A 187 -3.33 13.89 -11.72
CA ALA A 187 -2.61 15.09 -11.30
C ALA A 187 -1.92 14.89 -9.93
N LEU A 188 -2.61 14.28 -8.97
CA LEU A 188 -2.08 14.01 -7.62
C LEU A 188 -0.95 12.98 -7.63
N ALA A 189 -1.13 11.85 -8.34
CA ALA A 189 -0.09 10.84 -8.47
C ALA A 189 1.14 11.40 -9.21
N LEU A 190 0.95 12.20 -10.28
CA LEU A 190 2.06 12.85 -10.97
C LEU A 190 2.79 13.85 -10.09
N ALA A 191 2.07 14.67 -9.32
CA ALA A 191 2.67 15.59 -8.37
C ALA A 191 3.49 14.83 -7.31
N SER A 192 2.94 13.76 -6.74
CA SER A 192 3.66 12.93 -5.77
C SER A 192 4.94 12.34 -6.34
N LEU A 193 4.92 11.77 -7.56
CA LEU A 193 6.13 11.26 -8.21
C LEU A 193 7.12 12.38 -8.52
N ARG A 194 6.66 13.50 -9.08
CA ARG A 194 7.52 14.64 -9.43
C ARG A 194 8.23 15.20 -8.21
N ASP A 195 7.53 15.34 -7.10
CA ASP A 195 8.01 16.08 -5.93
C ASP A 195 8.82 15.16 -4.98
N ASN A 196 8.46 13.87 -4.89
CA ASN A 196 9.09 12.93 -3.94
C ASN A 196 10.14 11.99 -4.57
N LEU A 197 10.06 11.66 -5.87
CA LEU A 197 11.02 10.74 -6.48
C LEU A 197 12.48 11.25 -6.42
N PRO A 198 12.79 12.53 -6.72
CA PRO A 198 14.16 13.01 -6.61
C PRO A 198 14.71 12.95 -5.18
N GLN A 199 13.83 13.11 -4.18
CA GLN A 199 14.21 13.00 -2.77
C GLN A 199 14.52 11.54 -2.39
N LEU A 200 13.70 10.60 -2.89
CA LEU A 200 13.94 9.16 -2.70
C LEU A 200 15.25 8.71 -3.35
N GLU A 201 15.52 9.15 -4.59
CA GLU A 201 16.77 8.81 -5.31
C GLU A 201 18.02 9.38 -4.62
N ALA A 202 17.89 10.53 -3.96
CA ALA A 202 18.98 11.17 -3.21
C ALA A 202 19.15 10.59 -1.80
N ALA A 203 18.15 9.89 -1.27
CA ALA A 203 18.21 9.31 0.05
C ALA A 203 18.96 7.98 0.01
N SER A 204 19.89 7.78 0.95
CA SER A 204 20.45 6.45 1.20
C SER A 204 19.40 5.60 1.92
N PRO A 205 19.13 4.36 1.50
CA PRO A 205 18.29 3.47 2.28
C PRO A 205 18.90 3.28 3.66
N PRO A 206 18.10 3.25 4.74
CA PRO A 206 18.62 3.03 6.08
C PRO A 206 19.38 1.71 6.14
N THR A 207 20.63 1.76 6.59
CA THR A 207 21.48 0.58 6.76
C THR A 207 20.98 -0.23 7.95
N GLU A 208 20.43 -1.43 7.70
CA GLU A 208 20.11 -2.60 8.57
C GLU A 208 19.65 -2.44 10.04
N ASP A 209 19.95 -1.34 10.74
CA ASP A 209 19.40 -0.98 12.03
C ASP A 209 17.94 -0.57 11.85
N LEU A 210 17.08 -1.59 11.89
CA LEU A 210 15.62 -1.54 11.94
C LEU A 210 15.06 -0.68 13.09
N ASP A 211 15.93 -0.15 13.95
CA ASP A 211 15.62 0.77 15.05
C ASP A 211 15.73 2.24 14.64
N CYS A 212 16.08 2.57 13.39
CA CYS A 212 16.05 3.97 12.96
C CYS A 212 14.61 4.42 12.63
N ASP A 213 14.08 5.27 13.49
CA ASP A 213 12.93 6.17 13.28
C ASP A 213 13.18 7.17 12.12
N ASP A 214 13.72 6.73 10.97
CA ASP A 214 13.77 7.59 9.78
C ASP A 214 12.40 7.62 9.11
N ASP A 215 11.44 8.18 9.86
CA ASP A 215 10.07 8.45 9.43
C ASP A 215 10.05 9.26 8.13
N ALA A 216 11.08 10.08 7.88
CA ALA A 216 11.16 10.90 6.68
C ALA A 216 11.38 10.04 5.43
N PHE A 217 12.36 9.12 5.44
CA PHE A 217 12.58 8.20 4.32
C PHE A 217 11.33 7.37 4.04
N TRP A 218 10.74 6.76 5.07
CA TRP A 218 9.58 5.89 4.90
C TRP A 218 8.33 6.65 4.43
N LYS A 219 8.14 7.89 4.87
CA LYS A 219 7.07 8.77 4.39
C LYS A 219 7.22 9.09 2.90
N ILE A 220 8.43 9.47 2.47
CA ILE A 220 8.73 9.74 1.04
C ILE A 220 8.55 8.47 0.21
N SER A 221 9.13 7.36 0.67
CA SER A 221 9.04 6.04 0.01
C SER A 221 7.59 5.59 -0.15
N ARG A 222 6.76 5.73 0.89
CA ARG A 222 5.33 5.40 0.83
C ARG A 222 4.62 6.25 -0.22
N ALA A 223 4.82 7.57 -0.21
CA ALA A 223 4.20 8.48 -1.17
C ALA A 223 4.56 8.15 -2.63
N VAL A 224 5.84 7.85 -2.90
CA VAL A 224 6.33 7.46 -4.24
C VAL A 224 5.74 6.12 -4.65
N ARG A 225 5.79 5.10 -3.79
CA ARG A 225 5.26 3.76 -4.08
C ARG A 225 3.75 3.79 -4.34
N THR A 226 2.99 4.54 -3.53
CA THR A 226 1.56 4.76 -3.74
C THR A 226 1.29 5.35 -5.12
N ALA A 227 1.97 6.44 -5.46
CA ALA A 227 1.75 7.11 -6.74
C ALA A 227 2.18 6.25 -7.94
N ALA A 228 3.29 5.52 -7.82
CA ALA A 228 3.76 4.59 -8.84
C ALA A 228 2.80 3.42 -9.04
N TYR A 229 2.24 2.87 -7.98
CA TYR A 229 1.25 1.81 -8.06
C TYR A 229 -0.05 2.30 -8.72
N GLN A 230 -0.56 3.46 -8.29
CA GLN A 230 -1.75 4.08 -8.89
C GLN A 230 -1.54 4.45 -10.37
N ALA A 231 -0.33 4.81 -10.78
CA ALA A 231 0.00 5.08 -12.18
C ALA A 231 -0.33 3.90 -13.11
N GLY A 232 -0.10 2.66 -12.67
CA GLY A 232 -0.44 1.46 -13.44
C GLY A 232 -1.96 1.33 -13.65
N TRP A 233 -2.76 1.73 -12.68
CA TRP A 233 -4.23 1.68 -12.76
C TRP A 233 -4.84 2.85 -13.54
N LEU A 234 -4.25 4.04 -13.40
CA LEU A 234 -4.68 5.24 -14.10
C LEU A 234 -4.30 5.23 -15.59
N ARG A 235 -3.33 4.39 -15.97
CA ARG A 235 -2.90 4.12 -17.36
C ARG A 235 -2.58 5.38 -18.19
N SER A 236 -2.11 6.45 -17.55
CA SER A 236 -1.64 7.66 -18.24
C SER A 236 -0.19 7.51 -18.67
N GLU A 237 0.10 7.74 -19.96
CA GLU A 237 1.48 7.70 -20.49
C GLU A 237 2.41 8.72 -19.83
N ALA A 238 1.86 9.79 -19.22
CA ALA A 238 2.62 10.80 -18.49
C ALA A 238 3.43 10.21 -17.32
N PHE A 239 3.06 9.04 -16.80
CA PHE A 239 3.78 8.35 -15.74
C PHE A 239 5.04 7.63 -16.21
N VAL A 240 5.14 7.26 -17.49
CA VAL A 240 6.21 6.39 -18.00
C VAL A 240 7.62 6.92 -17.65
N PRO A 241 7.96 8.22 -17.84
CA PRO A 241 9.29 8.72 -17.50
C PRO A 241 9.65 8.54 -16.01
N TYR A 242 8.68 8.66 -15.11
CA TYR A 242 8.89 8.50 -13.68
C TYR A 242 9.04 7.03 -13.30
N LEU A 243 8.21 6.16 -13.87
CA LEU A 243 8.29 4.71 -13.63
C LEU A 243 9.62 4.13 -14.13
N ARG A 244 10.15 4.60 -15.28
CA ARG A 244 11.46 4.18 -15.79
C ARG A 244 12.63 4.56 -14.89
N ARG A 245 12.52 5.70 -14.21
CA ARG A 245 13.51 6.12 -13.21
C ARG A 245 13.39 5.27 -11.94
N LEU A 246 12.16 5.08 -11.46
CA LEU A 246 11.89 4.29 -10.26
C LEU A 246 12.30 2.81 -10.42
N GLU A 247 12.13 2.25 -11.61
CA GLU A 247 12.60 0.90 -11.98
C GLU A 247 14.12 0.75 -11.80
N GLN A 248 14.90 1.84 -11.92
CA GLN A 248 16.35 1.83 -11.70
C GLN A 248 16.76 2.08 -10.25
N THR A 249 15.82 2.43 -9.36
CA THR A 249 16.11 2.76 -7.96
C THR A 249 16.23 1.49 -7.09
N ASP A 250 17.39 1.29 -6.46
CA ASP A 250 17.65 0.20 -5.50
C ASP A 250 17.19 0.58 -4.07
N ALA A 251 15.93 0.98 -3.92
CA ALA A 251 15.35 1.24 -2.59
C ALA A 251 14.75 -0.04 -2.01
N VAL A 252 15.41 -0.58 -0.96
CA VAL A 252 14.90 -1.75 -0.21
C VAL A 252 13.64 -1.34 0.54
N GLY A 253 12.52 -2.00 0.22
CA GLY A 253 11.20 -1.67 0.80
C GLY A 253 10.76 -2.61 1.92
N GLY A 254 11.44 -3.76 2.09
CA GLY A 254 11.18 -4.70 3.16
C GLY A 254 12.14 -5.90 3.13
N HIS A 255 12.34 -6.50 4.29
CA HIS A 255 12.98 -7.80 4.42
C HIS A 255 11.87 -8.85 4.51
N SER A 256 11.86 -9.78 3.58
CA SER A 256 10.95 -10.92 3.67
C SER A 256 11.56 -11.98 4.60
N SER A 257 10.72 -12.81 5.22
CA SER A 257 11.18 -14.01 5.93
C SER A 257 11.60 -15.14 4.98
N GLY A 258 11.46 -14.93 3.66
CA GLY A 258 11.84 -15.88 2.63
C GLY A 258 13.34 -16.15 2.66
N ARG A 259 13.70 -17.43 2.58
CA ARG A 259 15.08 -17.88 2.47
C ARG A 259 15.25 -18.77 1.27
N VAL A 260 16.30 -18.53 0.51
CA VAL A 260 16.76 -19.43 -0.55
C VAL A 260 18.13 -19.91 -0.15
N ASP A 261 18.26 -21.21 0.16
CA ASP A 261 19.53 -21.82 0.54
C ASP A 261 20.26 -21.10 1.69
N GLY A 262 19.49 -20.64 2.68
CA GLY A 262 20.01 -19.90 3.83
C GLY A 262 20.32 -18.42 3.58
N LEU A 263 20.25 -17.93 2.34
CA LEU A 263 20.32 -16.51 2.01
C LEU A 263 19.02 -15.79 2.41
N LEU A 264 19.14 -14.61 2.99
CA LEU A 264 18.01 -13.71 3.21
C LEU A 264 17.57 -13.07 1.90
N MET A 265 16.27 -12.91 1.75
CA MET A 265 15.67 -12.23 0.61
C MET A 265 15.17 -10.83 1.01
N SER A 266 15.73 -9.81 0.35
CA SER A 266 15.30 -8.41 0.47
C SER A 266 14.58 -7.98 -0.80
N GLU A 267 13.46 -7.28 -0.64
CA GLU A 267 12.65 -6.82 -1.77
C GLU A 267 12.96 -5.35 -2.10
N LEU A 268 13.16 -5.09 -3.39
CA LEU A 268 13.31 -3.76 -3.98
C LEU A 268 11.94 -3.27 -4.42
N THR A 269 11.06 -3.01 -3.46
CA THR A 269 9.62 -2.77 -3.68
C THR A 269 9.34 -1.63 -4.65
N CYS A 270 10.16 -0.57 -4.65
CA CYS A 270 10.01 0.54 -5.60
C CYS A 270 10.15 0.08 -7.06
N ARG A 271 11.19 -0.71 -7.34
CA ARG A 271 11.42 -1.30 -8.66
C ARG A 271 10.30 -2.26 -9.02
N HIS A 272 9.89 -3.13 -8.10
CA HIS A 272 8.83 -4.10 -8.36
C HIS A 272 7.50 -3.40 -8.72
N ILE A 273 7.08 -2.39 -7.94
CA ILE A 273 5.88 -1.59 -8.26
C ILE A 273 6.04 -0.89 -9.62
N ALA A 274 7.21 -0.33 -9.92
CA ALA A 274 7.46 0.32 -11.20
C ALA A 274 7.30 -0.65 -12.38
N THR A 275 7.88 -1.85 -12.29
CA THR A 275 7.75 -2.91 -13.29
C THR A 275 6.29 -3.30 -13.49
N LEU A 276 5.56 -3.56 -12.40
CA LEU A 276 4.14 -3.90 -12.45
C LEU A 276 3.31 -2.80 -13.14
N SER A 277 3.56 -1.54 -12.80
CA SER A 277 2.84 -0.40 -13.37
C SER A 277 3.19 -0.17 -14.85
N LEU A 278 4.45 -0.38 -15.26
CA LEU A 278 4.86 -0.34 -16.67
C LEU A 278 4.15 -1.42 -17.48
N LEU A 279 4.07 -2.65 -16.96
CA LEU A 279 3.35 -3.74 -17.60
C LEU A 279 1.85 -3.42 -17.80
N ARG A 280 1.21 -2.74 -16.85
CA ARG A 280 -0.20 -2.27 -16.97
C ARG A 280 -0.40 -1.13 -17.97
N LEU A 281 0.65 -0.37 -18.24
CA LEU A 281 0.73 0.65 -19.29
C LEU A 281 1.13 0.07 -20.66
N ASP A 282 1.18 -1.26 -20.78
CA ASP A 282 1.65 -1.96 -21.98
C ASP A 282 3.07 -1.52 -22.39
N GLN A 283 3.93 -1.26 -21.41
CA GLN A 283 5.34 -0.90 -21.58
C GLN A 283 6.23 -2.07 -21.13
N GLU A 284 7.15 -2.51 -21.99
CA GLU A 284 8.14 -3.55 -21.66
C GLU A 284 9.11 -3.03 -20.57
N PRO A 285 9.19 -3.65 -19.38
CA PRO A 285 10.13 -3.25 -18.33
C PRO A 285 11.59 -3.56 -18.71
N LEU A 286 12.54 -3.01 -17.95
CA LEU A 286 13.98 -3.31 -18.07
C LEU A 286 14.34 -4.69 -17.48
N TRP A 287 13.40 -5.34 -16.79
CA TRP A 287 13.57 -6.67 -16.18
C TRP A 287 14.74 -6.76 -15.20
N LEU A 288 15.02 -5.65 -14.51
CA LEU A 288 15.99 -5.60 -13.41
C LEU A 288 15.48 -6.46 -12.24
N PRO A 289 16.36 -7.13 -11.48
CA PRO A 289 15.94 -7.95 -10.35
C PRO A 289 15.15 -7.17 -9.30
N HIS A 290 13.99 -7.69 -8.88
CA HIS A 290 13.16 -7.12 -7.81
C HIS A 290 13.57 -7.60 -6.41
N TYR A 291 14.38 -8.65 -6.35
CA TYR A 291 14.83 -9.27 -5.11
C TYR A 291 16.36 -9.32 -5.07
N GLN A 292 16.91 -9.13 -3.88
CA GLN A 292 18.31 -9.37 -3.58
C GLN A 292 18.42 -10.53 -2.60
N PHE A 293 19.41 -11.40 -2.81
CA PHE A 293 19.67 -12.54 -1.93
C PHE A 293 21.06 -12.40 -1.32
N GLN A 294 21.11 -12.29 0.01
CA GLN A 294 22.34 -12.03 0.75
C GLN A 294 22.41 -12.87 2.02
N GLY A 295 23.60 -13.40 2.32
CA GLY A 295 23.85 -14.12 3.56
C GLY A 295 24.19 -13.15 4.68
N ASN A 296 23.37 -13.13 5.73
CA ASN A 296 23.68 -12.35 6.93
C ASN A 296 24.75 -13.05 7.80
N SER A 297 25.22 -12.35 8.84
CA SER A 297 26.22 -12.85 9.81
C SER A 297 25.81 -14.15 10.52
N ARG A 298 24.52 -14.51 10.50
CA ARG A 298 23.96 -15.73 11.11
C ARG A 298 23.61 -16.81 10.09
N SER A 299 23.80 -16.55 8.81
CA SER A 299 23.50 -17.51 7.73
C SER A 299 24.64 -18.52 7.60
N PRO A 300 24.40 -19.68 6.97
CA PRO A 300 25.48 -20.61 6.60
C PRO A 300 26.50 -19.99 5.63
N HIS A 301 26.15 -18.86 5.00
CA HIS A 301 26.91 -18.19 3.95
C HIS A 301 27.15 -16.69 4.26
N PRO A 302 27.80 -16.30 5.37
CA PRO A 302 27.93 -14.89 5.74
C PRO A 302 28.65 -14.05 4.70
N GLY A 303 28.06 -12.92 4.31
CA GLY A 303 28.62 -11.98 3.34
C GLY A 303 28.53 -12.44 1.89
N GLU A 304 27.92 -13.61 1.63
CA GLU A 304 27.63 -14.05 0.28
C GLU A 304 26.49 -13.21 -0.31
N SER A 305 26.63 -12.78 -1.55
CA SER A 305 25.54 -12.18 -2.32
C SER A 305 25.38 -12.97 -3.62
N LEU A 306 24.13 -13.31 -3.95
CA LEU A 306 23.84 -14.00 -5.19
C LEU A 306 23.74 -12.97 -6.32
N GLU A 307 24.69 -12.98 -7.24
CA GLU A 307 24.57 -12.23 -8.50
C GLU A 307 23.51 -12.89 -9.38
N LEU A 308 22.50 -12.11 -9.75
CA LEU A 308 21.39 -12.57 -10.57
C LEU A 308 21.54 -12.03 -12.00
N PRO A 309 21.37 -12.87 -13.04
CA PRO A 309 21.32 -12.37 -14.40
C PRO A 309 20.12 -11.43 -14.57
N ILE A 310 20.31 -10.36 -15.34
CA ILE A 310 19.21 -9.53 -15.83
C ILE A 310 18.47 -10.34 -16.89
N ARG A 311 17.15 -10.47 -16.77
CA ARG A 311 16.36 -11.19 -17.76
C ARG A 311 16.31 -10.40 -19.06
N GLY A 312 16.90 -10.94 -20.11
CA GLY A 312 16.90 -10.35 -21.44
C GLY A 312 15.80 -10.92 -22.34
N ARG A 313 15.68 -10.36 -23.55
CA ARG A 313 14.76 -10.85 -24.60
C ARG A 313 15.03 -12.29 -25.05
N ASP A 314 16.23 -12.79 -24.80
CA ASP A 314 16.66 -14.16 -25.14
C ASP A 314 16.32 -15.18 -24.04
N TRP A 315 15.50 -14.81 -23.06
CA TRP A 315 15.12 -15.71 -21.98
C TRP A 315 14.24 -16.87 -22.51
N ARG A 316 14.60 -18.10 -22.13
CA ARG A 316 14.01 -19.34 -22.65
C ARG A 316 13.23 -20.08 -21.56
N PRO A 317 11.90 -19.89 -21.46
CA PRO A 317 11.07 -20.57 -20.45
C PRO A 317 11.21 -22.08 -20.50
N GLU A 318 11.47 -22.66 -21.68
CA GLU A 318 11.62 -24.10 -21.87
C GLU A 318 12.83 -24.70 -21.13
N GLU A 319 13.79 -23.88 -20.69
CA GLU A 319 14.94 -24.33 -19.90
C GLU A 319 14.61 -24.47 -18.39
N LEU A 320 13.48 -23.94 -17.94
CA LEU A 320 12.94 -24.24 -16.62
C LEU A 320 12.42 -25.67 -16.65
N GLU A 321 13.14 -26.60 -16.03
CA GLU A 321 12.78 -28.01 -15.98
C GLU A 321 12.53 -28.47 -14.53
N PRO A 322 11.58 -29.40 -14.30
CA PRO A 322 11.41 -30.02 -12.99
C PRO A 322 12.70 -30.60 -12.43
N GLY A 323 12.91 -30.42 -11.13
CA GLY A 323 14.08 -30.88 -10.41
C GLY A 323 15.14 -29.82 -10.13
N LEU A 324 15.13 -28.67 -10.82
CA LEU A 324 16.00 -27.53 -10.49
C LEU A 324 15.76 -27.06 -9.06
N THR A 325 16.82 -26.72 -8.34
CA THR A 325 16.70 -26.05 -7.03
C THR A 325 16.35 -24.57 -7.21
N GLN A 326 15.85 -23.95 -6.14
CA GLN A 326 15.62 -22.50 -6.11
C GLN A 326 16.87 -21.70 -6.46
N ARG A 327 18.03 -22.08 -5.92
CA ARG A 327 19.31 -21.43 -6.20
C ARG A 327 19.75 -21.58 -7.65
N GLU A 328 19.68 -22.79 -8.20
CA GLU A 328 19.96 -23.02 -9.63
C GLU A 328 19.05 -22.21 -10.53
N THR A 329 17.77 -22.10 -10.16
CA THR A 329 16.77 -21.30 -10.88
C THR A 329 17.15 -19.83 -10.88
N LEU A 330 17.47 -19.26 -9.71
CA LEU A 330 17.91 -17.86 -9.60
C LEU A 330 19.19 -17.58 -10.39
N THR A 331 20.20 -18.44 -10.30
CA THR A 331 21.47 -18.23 -11.00
C THR A 331 21.33 -18.33 -12.52
N ARG A 332 20.41 -19.16 -13.02
CA ARG A 332 20.20 -19.34 -14.48
C ARG A 332 19.23 -18.30 -15.06
N PHE A 333 18.18 -17.97 -14.33
CA PHE A 333 17.03 -17.25 -14.87
C PHE A 333 16.77 -15.90 -14.20
N GLY A 334 17.55 -15.53 -13.19
CA GLY A 334 17.40 -14.26 -12.49
C GLY A 334 16.35 -14.31 -11.39
N ALA A 335 16.05 -13.15 -10.82
CA ALA A 335 14.96 -13.04 -9.85
C ALA A 335 13.61 -13.28 -10.56
N PRO A 336 12.70 -14.09 -9.97
CA PRO A 336 11.30 -14.07 -10.35
C PRO A 336 10.70 -12.67 -10.14
N ASP A 337 9.63 -12.38 -10.87
CA ASP A 337 8.90 -11.14 -10.71
C ASP A 337 8.19 -11.07 -9.37
N PHE A 338 7.67 -12.20 -8.88
CA PHE A 338 6.96 -12.28 -7.60
C PHE A 338 7.31 -13.58 -6.86
N ILE A 339 7.53 -13.47 -5.54
CA ILE A 339 7.83 -14.61 -4.66
C ILE A 339 6.81 -14.66 -3.53
N ARG A 340 6.14 -15.82 -3.39
CA ARG A 340 5.40 -16.20 -2.19
C ARG A 340 5.64 -17.68 -1.89
N ASN A 341 4.57 -18.48 -1.84
CA ASN A 341 4.68 -19.95 -1.78
C ASN A 341 5.21 -20.50 -3.11
N ASP A 342 4.74 -19.90 -4.20
CA ASP A 342 5.17 -20.15 -5.57
C ASP A 342 6.02 -18.98 -6.07
N TRP A 343 6.77 -19.19 -7.15
CA TRP A 343 7.48 -18.12 -7.85
C TRP A 343 6.80 -17.82 -9.17
N GLU A 344 6.74 -16.55 -9.55
CA GLU A 344 6.12 -16.13 -10.81
C GLU A 344 7.11 -15.36 -11.67
N TYR A 345 7.11 -15.65 -12.97
CA TYR A 345 7.86 -14.91 -13.98
C TYR A 345 6.90 -14.40 -15.05
N ASP A 346 6.92 -13.11 -15.29
CA ASP A 346 6.11 -12.43 -16.28
C ASP A 346 6.82 -12.40 -17.63
N PHE A 347 6.04 -12.60 -18.69
CA PHE A 347 6.48 -12.50 -20.07
C PHE A 347 5.64 -11.46 -20.80
N PHE A 348 6.28 -10.39 -21.24
CA PHE A 348 5.61 -9.32 -21.96
C PHE A 348 5.74 -9.49 -23.47
N SER A 349 4.60 -9.54 -24.16
CA SER A 349 4.50 -9.46 -25.62
C SER A 349 3.23 -8.70 -26.00
N PRO A 350 3.24 -7.86 -27.06
CA PRO A 350 2.04 -7.15 -27.51
C PRO A 350 0.83 -8.04 -27.81
N SER A 351 1.03 -9.32 -28.10
CA SER A 351 -0.04 -10.24 -28.49
C SER A 351 -0.14 -11.51 -27.63
N ASP A 352 0.88 -11.84 -26.85
CA ASP A 352 0.98 -13.13 -26.16
C ASP A 352 1.70 -13.01 -24.81
N SER A 353 1.25 -12.06 -24.00
CA SER A 353 1.74 -11.96 -22.62
C SER A 353 1.19 -13.10 -21.76
N TYR A 354 2.01 -13.64 -20.87
CA TYR A 354 1.62 -14.66 -19.89
C TYR A 354 2.47 -14.57 -18.62
N THR A 355 2.02 -15.23 -17.55
CA THR A 355 2.84 -15.45 -16.34
C THR A 355 3.14 -16.95 -16.25
N LEU A 356 4.40 -17.29 -15.99
CA LEU A 356 4.83 -18.65 -15.67
C LEU A 356 4.92 -18.79 -14.16
N ARG A 357 4.08 -19.66 -13.58
CA ARG A 357 4.09 -19.99 -12.15
C ARG A 357 4.90 -21.26 -11.91
N ILE A 358 5.78 -21.19 -10.92
CA ILE A 358 6.64 -22.28 -10.46
C ILE A 358 6.16 -22.75 -9.09
N GLU A 359 5.70 -23.98 -9.03
CA GLU A 359 5.38 -24.66 -7.78
C GLU A 359 6.60 -25.45 -7.29
N TRP A 360 6.93 -25.28 -6.01
CA TRP A 360 8.06 -25.95 -5.37
C TRP A 360 7.60 -27.19 -4.61
N LYS A 361 8.31 -28.30 -4.80
CA LYS A 361 8.12 -29.50 -3.99
C LYS A 361 8.33 -29.17 -2.52
N THR A 362 7.45 -29.70 -1.67
CA THR A 362 7.56 -29.54 -0.22
C THR A 362 8.98 -29.88 0.25
N PRO A 363 9.62 -29.02 1.07
CA PRO A 363 10.98 -29.26 1.53
C PRO A 363 11.09 -30.61 2.25
N GLN A 364 12.12 -31.38 1.94
CA GLN A 364 12.53 -32.52 2.76
C GLN A 364 13.62 -32.06 3.72
N PRO A 365 13.71 -32.58 4.96
CA PRO A 365 14.63 -32.06 5.98
C PRO A 365 16.10 -31.93 5.55
N GLU A 366 16.55 -32.72 4.57
CA GLU A 366 17.94 -32.77 4.11
C GLU A 366 18.14 -32.27 2.67
N LEU A 367 17.06 -31.87 1.96
CA LEU A 367 17.15 -31.47 0.55
C LEU A 367 16.50 -30.10 0.32
N PRO A 368 17.14 -29.23 -0.46
CA PRO A 368 16.53 -27.96 -0.83
C PRO A 368 15.24 -28.18 -1.63
N PRO A 369 14.27 -27.24 -1.57
CA PRO A 369 13.09 -27.27 -2.43
C PRO A 369 13.50 -27.38 -3.89
N ARG A 370 12.79 -28.23 -4.64
CA ARG A 370 13.02 -28.45 -6.08
C ARG A 370 11.77 -28.10 -6.85
N LEU A 371 11.96 -27.58 -8.05
CA LEU A 371 10.89 -27.28 -8.99
C LEU A 371 10.09 -28.56 -9.22
N GLU A 372 8.79 -28.51 -8.93
CA GLU A 372 7.88 -29.64 -9.12
C GLU A 372 7.06 -29.48 -10.39
N LYS A 373 6.46 -28.30 -10.56
CA LYS A 373 5.51 -28.03 -11.63
C LYS A 373 5.68 -26.61 -12.17
N LEU A 374 5.46 -26.49 -13.47
CA LEU A 374 5.35 -25.24 -14.19
C LEU A 374 3.93 -25.10 -14.74
N GLU A 375 3.36 -23.92 -14.57
CA GLU A 375 2.03 -23.60 -15.09
C GLU A 375 2.06 -22.27 -15.81
N VAL A 376 1.60 -22.26 -17.06
CA VAL A 376 1.35 -21.00 -17.79
C VAL A 376 -0.04 -20.53 -17.39
N VAL A 377 -0.10 -19.35 -16.76
CA VAL A 377 -1.34 -18.71 -16.34
C VAL A 377 -1.52 -17.38 -17.06
N ALA A 378 -2.74 -16.84 -17.02
CA ALA A 378 -3.02 -15.51 -17.54
C ALA A 378 -2.12 -14.46 -16.85
N PRO A 379 -1.71 -13.39 -17.56
CA PRO A 379 -0.92 -12.30 -17.00
C PRO A 379 -1.49 -11.77 -15.68
N GLN A 380 -0.85 -12.08 -14.55
CA GLN A 380 -1.39 -11.70 -13.25
C GLN A 380 -1.39 -10.18 -13.04
N TRP A 381 -0.58 -9.43 -13.79
CA TRP A 381 -0.51 -7.98 -13.72
C TRP A 381 -1.67 -7.24 -14.40
N ARG A 382 -2.46 -7.91 -15.25
CA ARG A 382 -3.59 -7.27 -15.96
C ARG A 382 -4.79 -7.02 -15.06
N GLU A 383 -4.88 -7.77 -13.97
CA GLU A 383 -5.97 -7.69 -13.00
C GLU A 383 -5.37 -7.40 -11.62
N ILE A 384 -6.24 -7.09 -10.65
CA ILE A 384 -5.85 -7.01 -9.25
C ILE A 384 -5.86 -8.42 -8.72
N THR A 385 -4.73 -8.84 -8.17
CA THR A 385 -4.59 -10.18 -7.59
C THR A 385 -3.99 -10.09 -6.19
N MET A 386 -3.80 -11.24 -5.54
CA MET A 386 -3.05 -11.29 -4.29
C MET A 386 -1.62 -10.74 -4.42
N ARG A 387 -1.04 -10.73 -5.63
CA ARG A 387 0.29 -10.13 -5.86
C ARG A 387 0.30 -8.65 -5.47
N ASP A 388 -0.72 -7.91 -5.87
CA ASP A 388 -0.87 -6.50 -5.52
C ASP A 388 -0.86 -6.28 -4.01
N PHE A 389 -1.59 -7.12 -3.26
CA PHE A 389 -1.62 -7.04 -1.80
C PHE A 389 -0.23 -7.14 -1.16
N PHE A 390 0.64 -8.00 -1.66
CA PHE A 390 1.98 -8.18 -1.07
C PHE A 390 2.99 -7.13 -1.52
N LEU A 391 2.67 -6.37 -2.56
CA LEU A 391 3.48 -5.25 -3.02
C LEU A 391 3.17 -3.95 -2.28
N THR A 392 2.02 -3.94 -1.61
CA THR A 392 1.43 -2.81 -0.92
C THR A 392 1.48 -2.99 0.59
#